data_AF-A0A9W8MPQ6-F1
#
_entry.id   AF-A0A9W8MPQ6-F1
#
_cell.length_a   1.000
_cell.length_b   1.000
_cell.length_c   1.000
_cell.angle_alpha   90.00
_cell.angle_beta   90.00
_cell.angle_gamma   90.00
#
_symmetry.space_group_name_H-M   'P 1'
#
loop_
_entity.id
_entity.type
_entity.pdbx_description
1 polymer ?
#
loop_
_entity_poly.entity_id
_entity_poly.type
_entity_poly.pdbx_seq_one_letter_code
_entity_poly.pdbx_strand_id
1 'polypeptide(L)'
;MLPESLLCLISATLAFAQARQQLTLDSVASFNTLRLNPPSFSIPQEERLAVSIALCSVTNSQPRFFVSNISNSDAQSDPGPAGGTSVFEIKLVDGLGSWAGGFPNGGLLSVQSSDADGFSFDVGLSTNTEPLHQNITLPFLGDTTSNQAIILSAPFAKFDIPVPSYPNYTLPAANMSQPPPPSSTPNMTLIVTETSRGITGGPRTGCFLSSQTTAGAIDEQTIWARDISGYRSQWLLSGLTPSTNYTAFVVQDSTKPPLSAHSCTLSHSVLG
;
A
#
# COMPACT_ATOMS: atom_id res chain seq x y z
N MET A 1 26.54 33.86 -37.22
CA MET A 1 26.55 34.01 -35.75
C MET A 1 25.13 34.34 -35.34
N LEU A 2 24.51 33.54 -34.46
CA LEU A 2 23.16 33.84 -33.98
C LEU A 2 23.20 35.07 -33.05
N PRO A 3 22.19 35.95 -33.08
CA PRO A 3 22.10 37.07 -32.16
C PRO A 3 22.04 36.57 -30.71
N GLU A 4 22.81 37.21 -29.83
CA GLU A 4 22.90 36.88 -28.39
C GLU A 4 21.53 36.97 -27.71
N SER A 5 20.65 37.87 -28.18
CA SER A 5 19.26 37.98 -27.74
C SER A 5 18.41 36.74 -28.08
N LEU A 6 18.68 36.07 -29.20
CA LEU A 6 17.96 34.84 -29.59
C LEU A 6 18.41 33.65 -28.73
N LEU A 7 19.69 33.59 -28.38
CA LEU A 7 20.25 32.61 -27.45
C LEU A 7 19.63 32.76 -26.05
N CYS A 8 19.56 33.98 -25.53
CA CYS A 8 18.87 34.25 -24.25
C CYS A 8 17.38 33.88 -24.28
N LEU A 9 16.69 34.10 -25.40
CA LEU A 9 15.27 33.77 -25.55
C LEU A 9 15.04 32.25 -25.63
N ILE A 10 15.92 31.52 -26.35
CA ILE A 10 15.88 30.06 -26.41
C ILE A 10 16.18 29.45 -25.03
N SER A 11 17.20 29.96 -24.33
CA SER A 11 17.51 29.53 -22.95
C SER A 11 16.37 29.83 -21.98
N ALA A 12 15.69 30.97 -22.10
CA ALA A 12 14.51 31.29 -21.30
C ALA A 12 13.35 30.34 -21.60
N THR A 13 13.08 30.01 -22.87
CA THR A 13 12.01 29.06 -23.24
C THR A 13 12.31 27.62 -22.81
N LEU A 14 13.58 27.20 -22.82
CA LEU A 14 13.99 25.88 -22.33
C LEU A 14 13.89 25.78 -20.80
N ALA A 15 14.12 26.87 -20.07
CA ALA A 15 13.94 26.91 -18.62
C ALA A 15 12.46 26.77 -18.19
N PHE A 16 11.51 27.26 -19.01
CA PHE A 16 10.07 27.07 -18.79
C PHE A 16 9.53 25.73 -19.30
N ALA A 17 10.29 24.99 -20.10
CA ALA A 17 9.91 23.68 -20.62
C ALA A 17 10.34 22.52 -19.69
N GLN A 18 10.29 22.72 -18.37
CA GLN A 18 10.37 21.60 -17.43
C GLN A 18 9.06 20.80 -17.54
N ALA A 19 9.05 19.83 -18.46
CA ALA A 19 7.93 18.94 -18.65
C ALA A 19 7.64 18.20 -17.34
N ARG A 20 6.38 18.28 -16.88
CA ARG A 20 5.94 17.50 -15.72
C ARG A 20 6.08 16.01 -16.03
N GLN A 21 6.56 15.25 -15.05
CA GLN A 21 6.60 13.81 -15.19
C GLN A 21 5.17 13.26 -15.25
N GLN A 22 4.89 12.48 -16.28
CA GLN A 22 3.62 11.80 -16.44
C GLN A 22 3.58 10.51 -15.63
N LEU A 23 2.50 10.32 -14.88
CA LEU A 23 2.24 9.10 -14.14
C LEU A 23 1.72 7.99 -15.07
N THR A 24 2.14 6.76 -14.82
CA THR A 24 1.75 5.59 -15.61
C THR A 24 0.52 4.91 -14.99
N LEU A 25 -0.43 4.51 -15.83
CA LEU A 25 -1.63 3.79 -15.42
C LEU A 25 -1.31 2.40 -14.89
N ASP A 26 -2.13 1.94 -13.94
CA ASP A 26 -2.09 0.61 -13.31
C ASP A 26 -0.69 0.22 -12.79
N SER A 27 0.03 1.24 -12.30
CA SER A 27 1.37 1.10 -11.76
C SER A 27 1.58 2.03 -10.56
N VAL A 28 2.56 1.69 -9.73
CA VAL A 28 3.00 2.52 -8.62
C VAL A 28 4.33 3.17 -8.96
N ALA A 29 4.40 4.48 -8.75
CA ALA A 29 5.60 5.28 -8.94
C ALA A 29 6.07 5.84 -7.58
N SER A 30 7.34 5.65 -7.27
CA SER A 30 7.97 6.09 -6.02
C SER A 30 8.72 7.40 -6.20
N PHE A 31 8.53 8.31 -5.24
CA PHE A 31 9.08 9.66 -5.27
C PHE A 31 9.72 10.03 -3.94
N ASN A 32 10.61 11.03 -3.99
CA ASN A 32 11.16 11.70 -2.82
C ASN A 32 11.12 13.21 -3.06
N THR A 33 10.54 13.97 -2.13
CA THR A 33 10.31 15.40 -2.30
C THR A 33 11.59 16.23 -2.48
N LEU A 34 12.75 15.77 -2.01
CA LEU A 34 14.03 16.45 -2.21
C LEU A 34 14.48 16.49 -3.69
N ARG A 35 13.92 15.60 -4.52
CA ARG A 35 14.27 15.46 -5.94
C ARG A 35 13.19 15.99 -6.88
N LEU A 36 12.11 16.54 -6.35
CA LEU A 36 11.00 17.03 -7.16
C LEU A 36 11.24 18.48 -7.60
N ASN A 37 11.32 18.68 -8.90
CA ASN A 37 11.36 20.00 -9.52
C ASN A 37 10.76 19.92 -10.94
N PRO A 38 9.48 20.26 -11.15
CA PRO A 38 8.49 20.78 -10.19
C PRO A 38 7.88 19.70 -9.25
N PRO A 39 7.23 20.08 -8.12
CA PRO A 39 6.54 19.16 -7.20
C PRO A 39 5.15 18.75 -7.70
N SER A 40 5.03 18.51 -9.00
CA SER A 40 3.76 18.22 -9.68
C SER A 40 3.93 17.20 -10.79
N PHE A 41 2.90 16.38 -10.99
CA PHE A 41 2.87 15.29 -11.95
C PHE A 41 1.65 15.42 -12.86
N SER A 42 1.79 15.02 -14.12
CA SER A 42 0.68 14.94 -15.06
C SER A 42 -0.03 13.59 -14.97
N ILE A 43 -1.36 13.63 -14.93
CA ILE A 43 -2.24 12.46 -14.94
C ILE A 43 -2.78 12.31 -16.36
N PRO A 44 -2.70 11.11 -16.97
CA PRO A 44 -3.26 10.86 -18.29
C PRO A 44 -4.77 11.07 -18.34
N GLN A 45 -5.29 11.30 -19.54
CA GLN A 45 -6.72 11.38 -19.79
C GLN A 45 -7.38 10.01 -19.60
N GLU A 46 -8.48 9.98 -18.86
CA GLU A 46 -9.26 8.76 -18.63
C GLU A 46 -10.68 9.10 -18.12
N GLU A 47 -11.66 8.24 -18.39
CA GLU A 47 -13.05 8.48 -17.95
C GLU A 47 -13.21 8.34 -16.44
N ARG A 48 -12.50 7.37 -15.83
CA ARG A 48 -12.47 7.11 -14.39
C ARG A 48 -11.13 6.55 -13.95
N LEU A 49 -10.50 7.21 -12.99
CA LEU A 49 -9.28 6.73 -12.34
C LEU A 49 -9.41 6.83 -10.82
N ALA A 50 -8.74 5.92 -10.13
CA ALA A 50 -8.41 6.05 -8.72
C ALA A 50 -6.94 6.48 -8.57
N VAL A 51 -6.73 7.64 -7.97
CA VAL A 51 -5.42 8.12 -7.53
C VAL A 51 -5.26 7.71 -6.07
N SER A 52 -4.13 7.08 -5.75
CA SER A 52 -3.84 6.59 -4.39
C SER A 52 -2.43 6.95 -3.99
N ILE A 53 -2.25 7.31 -2.72
CA ILE A 53 -1.01 7.85 -2.18
C ILE A 53 -0.65 7.09 -0.92
N ALA A 54 0.63 6.73 -0.79
CA ALA A 54 1.16 6.07 0.39
C ALA A 54 2.48 6.74 0.81
N LEU A 55 2.58 7.20 2.05
CA LEU A 55 3.84 7.71 2.61
C LEU A 55 4.79 6.55 2.93
N CYS A 56 6.04 6.64 2.48
CA CYS A 56 7.06 5.60 2.65
C CYS A 56 8.09 5.92 3.74
N SER A 57 8.00 7.12 4.33
CA SER A 57 8.82 7.55 5.45
C SER A 57 7.97 8.27 6.50
N VAL A 58 8.47 8.29 7.75
CA VAL A 58 7.92 9.17 8.79
C VAL A 58 8.14 10.62 8.37
N THR A 59 7.19 11.49 8.68
CA THR A 59 7.23 12.91 8.35
C THR A 59 7.03 13.72 9.63
N ASN A 60 7.74 14.84 9.78
CA ASN A 60 7.60 15.72 10.94
C ASN A 60 6.44 16.72 10.77
N SER A 61 5.99 16.91 9.53
CA SER A 61 4.84 17.72 9.17
C SER A 61 3.85 16.90 8.35
N GLN A 62 2.57 17.27 8.36
CA GLN A 62 1.56 16.56 7.60
C GLN A 62 1.64 16.95 6.12
N PRO A 63 2.11 16.06 5.21
CA PRO A 63 2.17 16.39 3.80
C PRO A 63 0.76 16.47 3.21
N ARG A 64 0.59 17.34 2.21
CA ARG A 64 -0.69 17.58 1.55
C ARG A 64 -0.58 17.30 0.08
N PHE A 65 -1.61 16.66 -0.46
CA PHE A 65 -1.66 16.23 -1.84
C PHE A 65 -2.92 16.79 -2.47
N PHE A 66 -2.78 17.43 -3.62
CA PHE A 66 -3.92 18.01 -4.33
C PHE A 66 -3.99 17.48 -5.75
N VAL A 67 -5.19 17.09 -6.15
CA VAL A 67 -5.49 16.61 -7.50
C VAL A 67 -6.41 17.59 -8.21
N SER A 68 -6.12 17.86 -9.48
CA SER A 68 -6.96 18.63 -10.39
C SER A 68 -7.35 17.75 -11.57
N ASN A 69 -8.61 17.81 -12.00
CA ASN A 69 -9.11 17.05 -13.15
C ASN A 69 -9.54 17.93 -14.34
N ILE A 70 -9.00 19.14 -14.44
CA ILE A 70 -9.33 20.08 -15.53
C ILE A 70 -8.55 19.75 -16.81
N SER A 71 -7.22 19.70 -16.70
CA SER A 71 -6.31 19.38 -17.79
C SER A 71 -4.96 18.94 -17.24
N ASN A 72 -4.15 18.30 -18.08
CA ASN A 72 -2.74 18.01 -17.80
C ASN A 72 -1.78 18.96 -18.55
N SER A 73 -2.28 20.11 -19.03
CA SER A 73 -1.47 21.07 -19.81
C SER A 73 -0.44 21.75 -18.92
N ASP A 74 0.77 21.97 -19.47
CA ASP A 74 1.82 22.65 -18.72
C ASP A 74 1.51 24.11 -18.39
N ALA A 75 0.57 24.72 -19.13
CA ALA A 75 0.10 26.09 -18.89
C ALA A 75 -0.81 26.21 -17.65
N GLN A 76 -1.29 25.09 -17.11
CA GLN A 76 -2.12 25.08 -15.90
C GLN A 76 -1.24 25.22 -14.66
N SER A 77 -1.67 26.08 -13.72
CA SER A 77 -1.04 26.22 -12.41
C SER A 77 -1.24 24.96 -11.57
N ASP A 78 -0.25 24.63 -10.74
CA ASP A 78 -0.33 23.46 -9.86
C ASP A 78 -1.52 23.60 -8.88
N PRO A 79 -2.29 22.52 -8.66
CA PRO A 79 -3.35 22.53 -7.66
C PRO A 79 -2.77 22.82 -6.27
N GLY A 80 -3.56 23.41 -5.36
CA GLY A 80 -3.06 23.81 -4.06
C GLY A 80 -4.14 24.22 -3.06
N PRO A 81 -3.75 24.70 -1.86
CA PRO A 81 -4.64 24.96 -0.74
C PRO A 81 -5.55 26.17 -0.95
N ALA A 82 -5.18 27.08 -1.85
CA ALA A 82 -6.06 28.15 -2.30
C ALA A 82 -7.31 27.62 -3.03
N GLY A 83 -7.31 26.32 -3.38
CA GLY A 83 -8.37 25.67 -4.11
C GLY A 83 -8.37 26.09 -5.57
N GLY A 84 -9.55 26.06 -6.16
CA GLY A 84 -9.80 26.31 -7.56
C GLY A 84 -10.97 25.47 -8.04
N THR A 85 -11.43 25.72 -9.26
CA THR A 85 -12.38 24.82 -9.91
C THR A 85 -11.74 23.43 -9.99
N SER A 86 -12.47 22.37 -9.63
CA SER A 86 -11.99 20.99 -9.84
C SER A 86 -10.67 20.62 -9.14
N VAL A 87 -10.32 21.32 -8.05
CA VAL A 87 -9.17 20.98 -7.19
C VAL A 87 -9.67 20.26 -5.94
N PHE A 88 -9.09 19.10 -5.64
CA PHE A 88 -9.46 18.26 -4.50
C PHE A 88 -8.23 17.90 -3.67
N GLU A 89 -8.37 17.90 -2.34
CA GLU A 89 -7.32 17.45 -1.43
C GLU A 89 -7.49 15.95 -1.14
N ILE A 90 -6.40 15.19 -1.29
CA ILE A 90 -6.33 13.78 -0.91
C ILE A 90 -5.91 13.72 0.56
N LYS A 91 -6.89 13.51 1.44
CA LYS A 91 -6.65 13.40 2.88
C LYS A 91 -5.97 12.06 3.19
N LEU A 92 -4.87 12.12 3.93
CA LEU A 92 -4.17 10.94 4.39
C LEU A 92 -4.67 10.50 5.77
N VAL A 93 -4.91 9.20 5.91
CA VAL A 93 -5.21 8.51 7.17
C VAL A 93 -4.18 7.40 7.33
N ASP A 94 -3.43 7.41 8.44
CA ASP A 94 -2.28 6.52 8.67
C ASP A 94 -1.26 6.53 7.51
N GLY A 95 -1.11 7.67 6.84
CA GLY A 95 -0.20 7.85 5.70
C GLY A 95 -0.70 7.32 4.37
N LEU A 96 -1.95 6.85 4.28
CA LEU A 96 -2.59 6.39 3.05
C LEU A 96 -3.79 7.28 2.70
N GLY A 97 -3.99 7.58 1.43
CA GLY A 97 -5.17 8.32 0.97
C GLY A 97 -5.48 8.05 -0.48
N SER A 98 -6.74 8.26 -0.87
CA SER A 98 -7.18 8.05 -2.24
C SER A 98 -8.24 9.05 -2.67
N TRP A 99 -8.33 9.23 -3.98
CA TRP A 99 -9.38 9.99 -4.63
C TRP A 99 -9.74 9.30 -5.93
N ALA A 100 -11.03 9.27 -6.26
CA ALA A 100 -11.52 8.67 -7.49
C ALA A 100 -12.40 9.67 -8.25
N GLY A 101 -12.24 9.71 -9.57
CA GLY A 101 -13.00 10.58 -10.44
C GLY A 101 -12.54 10.51 -11.88
N GLY A 102 -13.20 11.26 -12.76
CA GLY A 102 -12.85 11.33 -14.17
C GLY A 102 -11.82 12.40 -14.48
N PHE A 103 -10.96 12.11 -15.45
CA PHE A 103 -9.94 12.99 -16.02
C PHE A 103 -10.16 13.15 -17.53
N PRO A 104 -11.29 13.73 -17.97
CA PRO A 104 -11.66 13.75 -19.39
C PRO A 104 -10.68 14.53 -20.27
N ASN A 105 -9.83 15.39 -19.71
CA ASN A 105 -8.73 16.07 -20.42
C ASN A 105 -7.38 15.86 -19.72
N GLY A 106 -7.25 14.79 -18.93
CA GLY A 106 -6.13 14.60 -18.01
C GLY A 106 -6.25 15.42 -16.73
N GLY A 107 -5.21 15.37 -15.91
CA GLY A 107 -5.17 16.11 -14.64
C GLY A 107 -3.76 16.39 -14.15
N LEU A 108 -3.69 17.01 -12.98
CA LEU A 108 -2.45 17.30 -12.27
C LEU A 108 -2.53 16.78 -10.84
N LEU A 109 -1.45 16.18 -10.35
CA LEU A 109 -1.22 15.89 -8.94
C LEU A 109 -0.10 16.80 -8.45
N SER A 110 -0.31 17.52 -7.36
CA SER A 110 0.74 18.30 -6.70
C SER A 110 0.98 17.80 -5.28
N VAL A 111 2.20 18.02 -4.81
CA VAL A 111 2.64 17.66 -3.47
C VAL A 111 3.11 18.92 -2.77
N GLN A 112 2.60 19.15 -1.56
CA GLN A 112 3.03 20.23 -0.70
C GLN A 112 3.54 19.68 0.62
N SER A 113 4.75 20.11 0.97
CA SER A 113 5.42 19.77 2.21
C SER A 113 6.02 21.02 2.82
N SER A 114 5.93 21.14 4.15
CA SER A 114 6.77 22.05 4.92
C SER A 114 7.99 21.34 5.52
N ASP A 115 8.17 20.05 5.23
CA ASP A 115 9.31 19.26 5.73
C ASP A 115 10.58 19.58 4.92
N ALA A 116 11.55 20.22 5.58
CA ALA A 116 12.82 20.61 4.99
C ALA A 116 13.71 19.40 4.66
N ASP A 117 13.55 18.30 5.41
CA ASP A 117 14.33 17.07 5.23
C ASP A 117 13.76 16.19 4.10
N GLY A 118 12.60 16.58 3.57
CA GLY A 118 11.85 15.85 2.57
C GLY A 118 11.35 14.50 3.04
N PHE A 119 10.56 13.83 2.20
CA PHE A 119 9.99 12.53 2.52
C PHE A 119 9.77 11.71 1.26
N SER A 120 9.69 10.39 1.44
CA SER A 120 9.37 9.45 0.36
C SER A 120 7.90 9.07 0.36
N PHE A 121 7.34 8.90 -0.83
CA PHE A 121 5.95 8.49 -1.02
C PHE A 121 5.77 7.78 -2.36
N ASP A 122 4.75 6.95 -2.42
CA ASP A 122 4.31 6.23 -3.60
C ASP A 122 2.98 6.82 -4.10
N VAL A 123 2.84 6.90 -5.42
CA VAL A 123 1.61 7.28 -6.11
C VAL A 123 1.19 6.15 -7.02
N GLY A 124 -0.06 5.71 -6.89
CA GLY A 124 -0.65 4.67 -7.71
C GLY A 124 -1.86 5.21 -8.47
N LEU A 125 -1.90 4.96 -9.78
CA LEU A 125 -3.07 5.22 -10.62
C LEU A 125 -3.72 3.90 -10.99
N SER A 126 -5.03 3.76 -10.82
CA SER A 126 -5.77 2.58 -11.30
C SER A 126 -6.97 2.92 -12.17
N THR A 127 -7.14 2.15 -13.25
CA THR A 127 -8.31 2.18 -14.15
C THR A 127 -9.52 1.43 -13.59
N ASN A 128 -9.32 0.52 -12.64
CA ASN A 128 -10.37 -0.38 -12.13
C ASN A 128 -11.21 0.21 -10.98
N THR A 129 -11.16 1.53 -10.75
CA THR A 129 -11.79 2.26 -9.63
C THR A 129 -11.31 1.88 -8.22
N GLU A 130 -10.73 0.70 -8.02
CA GLU A 130 -10.05 0.31 -6.78
C GLU A 130 -8.66 0.98 -6.72
N PRO A 131 -8.33 1.69 -5.64
CA PRO A 131 -7.01 2.27 -5.49
C PRO A 131 -5.94 1.18 -5.34
N LEU A 132 -4.77 1.38 -5.97
CA LEU A 132 -3.63 0.46 -5.83
C LEU A 132 -3.16 0.37 -4.38
N HIS A 133 -3.08 1.52 -3.70
CA HIS A 133 -2.86 1.58 -2.26
C HIS A 133 -4.20 1.47 -1.53
N GLN A 134 -4.45 0.34 -0.89
CA GLN A 134 -5.65 0.13 -0.09
C GLN A 134 -5.37 -0.78 1.10
N ASN A 135 -6.15 -0.60 2.14
CA ASN A 135 -6.03 -1.44 3.31
C ASN A 135 -6.72 -2.79 3.10
N ILE A 136 -6.04 -3.87 3.46
CA ILE A 136 -6.59 -5.23 3.50
C ILE A 136 -6.94 -5.64 4.93
N THR A 137 -7.65 -6.75 5.06
CA THR A 137 -7.96 -7.32 6.37
C THR A 137 -6.68 -7.73 7.12
N LEU A 138 -6.75 -7.68 8.45
CA LEU A 138 -5.68 -8.07 9.35
C LEU A 138 -5.21 -9.52 9.12
N PRO A 139 -3.90 -9.80 9.31
CA PRO A 139 -3.45 -11.17 9.46
C PRO A 139 -4.07 -11.79 10.71
N PHE A 140 -4.16 -13.11 10.78
CA PHE A 140 -4.70 -13.85 11.91
C PHE A 140 -3.56 -14.59 12.63
N LEU A 141 -3.54 -14.52 13.96
CA LEU A 141 -2.63 -15.33 14.79
C LEU A 141 -3.18 -16.74 14.92
N GLY A 142 -2.46 -17.73 14.42
CA GLY A 142 -2.81 -19.15 14.52
C GLY A 142 -2.52 -19.72 15.91
N ASP A 143 -1.24 -20.02 16.14
CA ASP A 143 -0.73 -20.60 17.38
C ASP A 143 0.67 -20.05 17.65
N THR A 144 1.15 -20.18 18.88
CA THR A 144 2.43 -19.62 19.33
C THR A 144 3.12 -20.52 20.33
N THR A 145 4.44 -20.63 20.23
CA THR A 145 5.31 -21.18 21.28
C THR A 145 6.14 -20.06 21.91
N SER A 146 7.14 -20.41 22.72
CA SER A 146 8.05 -19.42 23.31
C SER A 146 8.89 -18.65 22.27
N ASN A 147 9.17 -19.26 21.11
CA ASN A 147 10.08 -18.71 20.09
C ASN A 147 9.58 -18.90 18.65
N GLN A 148 8.36 -19.43 18.47
CA GLN A 148 7.74 -19.65 17.17
C GLN A 148 6.30 -19.13 17.15
N ALA A 149 5.81 -18.82 15.96
CA ALA A 149 4.42 -18.43 15.75
C ALA A 149 3.93 -18.89 14.38
N ILE A 150 2.64 -19.19 14.31
CA ILE A 150 1.93 -19.41 13.05
C ILE A 150 1.11 -18.15 12.77
N ILE A 151 1.40 -17.49 11.65
CA ILE A 151 0.65 -16.31 11.19
C ILE A 151 -0.07 -16.68 9.90
N LEU A 152 -1.32 -16.25 9.77
CA LEU A 152 -2.11 -16.43 8.57
C LEU A 152 -2.47 -15.08 7.95
N SER A 153 -2.52 -15.01 6.62
CA SER A 153 -3.01 -13.82 5.93
C SER A 153 -4.53 -13.70 5.99
N ALA A 154 -5.05 -12.58 5.52
CA ALA A 154 -6.45 -12.47 5.12
C ALA A 154 -6.78 -13.52 4.03
N PRO A 155 -8.03 -14.02 3.96
CA PRO A 155 -8.41 -14.91 2.89
C PRO A 155 -8.30 -14.21 1.54
N PHE A 156 -7.76 -14.91 0.54
CA PHE A 156 -7.58 -14.36 -0.81
C PHE A 156 -8.33 -15.13 -1.90
N ALA A 157 -8.79 -16.35 -1.63
CA ALA A 157 -9.62 -17.11 -2.57
C ALA A 157 -10.61 -17.98 -1.81
N LYS A 158 -11.87 -18.04 -2.24
CA LYS A 158 -12.89 -18.93 -1.66
C LYS A 158 -12.90 -20.27 -2.39
N PHE A 159 -13.43 -21.29 -1.73
CA PHE A 159 -13.79 -22.56 -2.35
C PHE A 159 -15.17 -22.97 -1.85
N ASP A 160 -15.88 -23.74 -2.66
CA ASP A 160 -17.22 -24.19 -2.31
C ASP A 160 -17.14 -25.37 -1.35
N ILE A 161 -17.75 -25.19 -0.18
CA ILE A 161 -17.98 -26.27 0.76
C ILE A 161 -19.42 -26.76 0.54
N PRO A 162 -19.63 -28.02 0.12
CA PRO A 162 -20.98 -28.54 -0.08
C PRO A 162 -21.74 -28.48 1.25
N VAL A 163 -22.85 -27.76 1.26
CA VAL A 163 -23.71 -27.61 2.44
C VAL A 163 -24.58 -28.87 2.58
N PRO A 164 -24.59 -29.54 3.75
CA PRO A 164 -25.47 -30.68 3.97
C PRO A 164 -26.95 -30.28 3.83
N SER A 165 -27.76 -31.08 3.14
CA SER A 165 -29.20 -30.82 2.97
C SER A 165 -30.04 -31.79 3.78
N TYR A 166 -30.98 -31.26 4.59
CA TYR A 166 -31.95 -32.08 5.32
C TYR A 166 -32.88 -32.82 4.34
N PRO A 167 -33.27 -34.10 4.60
CA PRO A 167 -32.94 -34.94 5.76
C PRO A 167 -31.62 -35.73 5.65
N ASN A 168 -30.86 -35.56 4.57
CA ASN A 168 -29.70 -36.39 4.27
C ASN A 168 -28.41 -35.79 4.83
N TYR A 169 -28.17 -36.00 6.12
CA TYR A 169 -26.90 -35.64 6.75
C TYR A 169 -25.84 -36.70 6.48
N THR A 170 -25.28 -36.70 5.27
CA THR A 170 -24.06 -37.45 5.02
C THR A 170 -22.89 -36.64 5.57
N LEU A 171 -22.23 -37.14 6.62
CA LEU A 171 -20.99 -36.54 7.08
C LEU A 171 -19.94 -36.64 5.96
N PRO A 172 -19.13 -35.60 5.72
CA PRO A 172 -18.01 -35.70 4.80
C PRO A 172 -17.10 -36.86 5.21
N ALA A 173 -16.51 -37.53 4.21
CA ALA A 173 -15.59 -38.63 4.47
C ALA A 173 -14.42 -38.15 5.34
N ALA A 174 -13.99 -38.96 6.31
CA ALA A 174 -12.91 -38.61 7.24
C ALA A 174 -11.57 -38.29 6.54
N ASN A 175 -11.40 -38.75 5.30
CA ASN A 175 -10.17 -38.59 4.50
C ASN A 175 -10.41 -37.69 3.27
N MET A 176 -11.17 -36.60 3.40
CA MET A 176 -11.23 -35.63 2.30
C MET A 176 -9.84 -35.02 2.07
N SER A 177 -9.33 -35.16 0.85
CA SER A 177 -8.15 -34.42 0.41
C SER A 177 -8.43 -32.92 0.48
N GLN A 178 -7.41 -32.10 0.71
CA GLN A 178 -7.56 -30.65 0.61
C GLN A 178 -8.09 -30.27 -0.78
N PRO A 179 -8.95 -29.24 -0.87
CA PRO A 179 -9.35 -28.70 -2.16
C PRO A 179 -8.10 -28.29 -2.96
N PRO A 180 -8.15 -28.31 -4.30
CA PRO A 180 -7.01 -27.94 -5.12
C PRO A 180 -6.70 -26.45 -4.90
N PRO A 181 -5.41 -26.07 -4.75
CA PRO A 181 -5.03 -24.69 -4.53
C PRO A 181 -5.47 -23.81 -5.71
N PRO A 182 -5.73 -22.51 -5.47
CA PRO A 182 -6.13 -21.58 -6.53
C PRO A 182 -5.01 -21.41 -7.56
N SER A 183 -5.39 -21.16 -8.81
CA SER A 183 -4.46 -20.99 -9.93
C SER A 183 -3.64 -19.70 -9.87
N SER A 184 -4.15 -18.67 -9.16
CA SER A 184 -3.44 -17.44 -8.88
C SER A 184 -3.40 -17.19 -7.38
N THR A 185 -2.24 -16.75 -6.90
CA THR A 185 -2.01 -16.39 -5.50
C THR A 185 -1.43 -14.99 -5.47
N PRO A 186 -1.92 -14.12 -4.58
CA PRO A 186 -1.36 -12.78 -4.44
C PRO A 186 0.04 -12.85 -3.85
N ASN A 187 0.89 -11.87 -4.17
CA ASN A 187 2.22 -11.80 -3.59
C ASN A 187 2.11 -11.21 -2.18
N MET A 188 2.32 -12.03 -1.15
CA MET A 188 2.18 -11.60 0.24
C MET A 188 3.52 -11.64 0.96
N THR A 189 3.86 -10.55 1.62
CA THR A 189 5.05 -10.42 2.47
C THR A 189 4.63 -10.24 3.92
N LEU A 190 5.14 -11.10 4.79
CA LEU A 190 4.96 -11.01 6.23
C LEU A 190 6.08 -10.18 6.85
N ILE A 191 5.70 -9.16 7.61
CA ILE A 191 6.61 -8.28 8.35
C ILE A 191 6.26 -8.40 9.82
N VAL A 192 7.23 -8.81 10.62
CA VAL A 192 7.07 -8.99 12.07
C VAL A 192 8.07 -8.10 12.75
N THR A 193 7.64 -7.33 13.74
CA THR A 193 8.53 -6.42 14.46
C THR A 193 8.24 -6.43 15.93
N GLU A 194 9.25 -6.16 16.74
CA GLU A 194 9.05 -5.91 18.16
C GLU A 194 8.19 -4.65 18.33
N THR A 195 7.13 -4.77 19.11
CA THR A 195 6.15 -3.68 19.30
C THR A 195 6.80 -2.44 19.90
N SER A 196 7.84 -2.62 20.72
CA SER A 196 8.64 -1.56 21.32
C SER A 196 9.48 -0.74 20.33
N ARG A 197 9.75 -1.27 19.12
CA ARG A 197 10.53 -0.56 18.09
C ARG A 197 9.75 0.55 17.37
N GLY A 198 8.50 0.81 17.77
CA GLY A 198 7.83 2.06 17.44
C GLY A 198 7.26 2.17 16.03
N ILE A 199 7.12 1.06 15.29
CA ILE A 199 6.41 1.04 14.00
C ILE A 199 4.94 1.48 14.13
N THR A 200 4.40 1.47 15.35
CA THR A 200 3.07 2.01 15.66
C THR A 200 2.94 3.52 15.44
N GLY A 201 4.05 4.28 15.44
CA GLY A 201 4.06 5.74 15.23
C GLY A 201 4.31 6.18 13.78
N GLY A 202 4.63 5.25 12.87
CA GLY A 202 4.88 5.53 11.46
C GLY A 202 3.66 5.30 10.56
N PRO A 203 3.76 5.69 9.26
CA PRO A 203 2.73 5.37 8.27
C PRO A 203 2.46 3.87 8.18
N ARG A 204 1.18 3.48 8.02
CA ARG A 204 0.80 2.07 7.82
C ARG A 204 0.61 1.79 6.34
N THR A 205 1.68 1.96 5.57
CA THR A 205 1.66 1.82 4.10
C THR A 205 2.53 0.64 3.68
N GLY A 206 2.23 0.07 2.49
CA GLY A 206 3.01 -1.05 1.96
C GLY A 206 4.50 -0.72 1.83
N CYS A 207 4.83 0.45 1.29
CA CYS A 207 6.21 0.88 1.10
C CYS A 207 6.95 1.19 2.41
N PHE A 208 6.30 1.84 3.39
CA PHE A 208 6.91 2.07 4.69
C PHE A 208 7.19 0.74 5.41
N LEU A 209 6.19 -0.14 5.45
CA LEU A 209 6.30 -1.43 6.13
C LEU A 209 7.36 -2.32 5.47
N SER A 210 7.44 -2.34 4.13
CA SER A 210 8.43 -3.15 3.40
C SER A 210 9.88 -2.70 3.62
N SER A 211 10.10 -1.47 4.07
CA SER A 211 11.43 -0.98 4.46
C SER A 211 11.85 -1.38 5.88
N GLN A 212 10.93 -1.94 6.68
CA GLN A 212 11.19 -2.33 8.06
C GLN A 212 11.94 -3.67 8.13
N THR A 213 12.75 -3.82 9.18
CA THR A 213 13.41 -5.09 9.47
C THR A 213 12.42 -6.06 10.14
N THR A 214 12.29 -7.25 9.56
CA THR A 214 11.51 -8.35 10.15
C THR A 214 12.31 -9.05 11.25
N ALA A 215 11.67 -9.30 12.39
CA ALA A 215 12.17 -10.10 13.49
C ALA A 215 11.88 -11.58 13.29
N GLY A 216 12.81 -12.44 13.74
CA GLY A 216 12.75 -13.88 13.53
C GLY A 216 13.10 -14.29 12.10
N ALA A 217 12.86 -15.56 11.79
CA ALA A 217 13.01 -16.16 10.47
C ALA A 217 11.68 -16.78 10.02
N ILE A 218 11.39 -16.70 8.73
CA ILE A 218 10.30 -17.44 8.11
C ILE A 218 10.87 -18.80 7.71
N ASP A 219 10.52 -19.85 8.46
CA ASP A 219 10.97 -21.22 8.19
C ASP A 219 10.20 -21.81 7.01
N GLU A 220 8.89 -21.54 6.97
CA GLU A 220 8.00 -22.11 5.96
C GLU A 220 6.88 -21.12 5.58
N GLN A 221 6.53 -21.09 4.30
CA GLN A 221 5.35 -20.40 3.78
C GLN A 221 4.54 -21.37 2.91
N THR A 222 3.30 -21.63 3.31
CA THR A 222 2.39 -22.53 2.59
C THR A 222 1.04 -21.87 2.36
N ILE A 223 0.28 -22.43 1.41
CA ILE A 223 -1.11 -22.07 1.19
C ILE A 223 -1.97 -23.04 1.98
N TRP A 224 -2.92 -22.51 2.74
CA TRP A 224 -3.78 -23.31 3.59
C TRP A 224 -5.25 -22.99 3.34
N ALA A 225 -6.03 -24.00 2.97
CA ALA A 225 -7.49 -23.91 2.91
C ALA A 225 -8.04 -23.94 4.33
N ARG A 226 -8.57 -22.80 4.81
CA ARG A 226 -9.15 -22.70 6.15
C ARG A 226 -10.63 -22.38 6.05
N ASP A 227 -11.46 -23.32 6.50
CA ASP A 227 -12.89 -23.17 6.68
C ASP A 227 -13.63 -22.54 5.47
N ILE A 228 -14.82 -21.96 5.72
CA ILE A 228 -15.63 -21.26 4.71
C ILE A 228 -14.99 -19.97 4.19
N SER A 229 -13.98 -19.45 4.90
CA SER A 229 -13.30 -18.20 4.55
C SER A 229 -12.41 -18.38 3.34
N GLY A 230 -11.92 -19.60 3.09
CA GLY A 230 -11.15 -19.95 1.92
C GLY A 230 -9.64 -20.09 2.18
N TYR A 231 -8.86 -19.90 1.12
CA TYR A 231 -7.42 -19.98 1.11
C TYR A 231 -6.75 -18.76 1.75
N ARG A 232 -5.74 -19.05 2.55
CA ARG A 232 -4.85 -18.08 3.20
C ARG A 232 -3.40 -18.51 2.96
N SER A 233 -2.48 -17.57 3.10
CA SER A 233 -1.06 -17.86 3.25
C SER A 233 -0.79 -18.09 4.73
N GLN A 234 -0.06 -19.15 5.04
CA GLN A 234 0.38 -19.49 6.38
C GLN A 234 1.89 -19.38 6.43
N TRP A 235 2.40 -18.71 7.45
CA TRP A 235 3.82 -18.61 7.75
C TRP A 235 4.11 -19.29 9.08
N LEU A 236 5.13 -20.16 9.08
CA LEU A 236 5.77 -20.64 10.28
C LEU A 236 6.99 -19.77 10.57
N LEU A 237 6.94 -19.07 11.70
CA LEU A 237 8.01 -18.22 12.17
C LEU A 237 8.83 -18.91 13.24
N SER A 238 10.14 -18.67 13.25
CA SER A 238 11.06 -19.09 14.30
C SER A 238 12.01 -17.97 14.69
N GLY A 239 12.86 -18.24 15.70
CA GLY A 239 13.87 -17.27 16.15
C GLY A 239 13.30 -16.03 16.82
N LEU A 240 12.04 -16.08 17.29
CA LEU A 240 11.45 -15.00 18.08
C LEU A 240 12.02 -15.05 19.50
N THR A 241 12.24 -13.89 20.10
CA THR A 241 12.72 -13.79 21.48
C THR A 241 11.55 -14.03 22.44
N PRO A 242 11.67 -14.98 23.40
CA PRO A 242 10.60 -15.25 24.36
C PRO A 242 10.24 -14.02 25.21
N SER A 243 8.98 -13.92 25.62
CA SER A 243 8.46 -12.81 26.45
C SER A 243 8.57 -11.43 25.80
N THR A 244 8.66 -11.38 24.48
CA THR A 244 8.67 -10.14 23.68
C THR A 244 7.34 -9.98 22.95
N ASN A 245 6.82 -8.74 22.93
CA ASN A 245 5.59 -8.43 22.20
C ASN A 245 5.92 -8.13 20.74
N TYR A 246 5.29 -8.85 19.82
CA TYR A 246 5.48 -8.66 18.39
C TYR A 246 4.21 -8.11 17.74
N THR A 247 4.42 -7.28 16.74
CA THR A 247 3.37 -6.80 15.85
C THR A 247 3.62 -7.38 14.47
N ALA A 248 2.59 -8.01 13.89
CA ALA A 248 2.67 -8.60 12.56
C ALA A 248 1.82 -7.82 11.55
N PHE A 249 2.38 -7.63 10.36
CA PHE A 249 1.74 -7.02 9.21
C PHE A 249 1.90 -7.96 8.01
N VAL A 250 0.84 -8.10 7.22
CA VAL A 250 0.92 -8.77 5.93
C VAL A 250 0.66 -7.72 4.86
N VAL A 251 1.64 -7.50 3.99
CA VAL A 251 1.52 -6.61 2.85
C VAL A 251 1.25 -7.45 1.62
N GLN A 252 0.16 -7.14 0.92
CA GLN A 252 -0.18 -7.77 -0.35
C GLN A 252 0.29 -6.89 -1.52
N ASP A 253 0.90 -7.52 -2.52
CA ASP A 253 1.34 -6.93 -3.78
C ASP A 253 2.20 -5.65 -3.58
N SER A 254 2.98 -5.62 -2.49
CA SER A 254 3.82 -4.49 -2.01
C SER A 254 3.09 -3.17 -1.69
N THR A 255 1.79 -3.10 -1.94
CA THR A 255 1.03 -1.82 -2.00
C THR A 255 -0.17 -1.82 -1.07
N LYS A 256 -0.63 -3.00 -0.64
CA LYS A 256 -1.85 -3.18 0.15
C LYS A 256 -1.51 -3.60 1.60
N PRO A 257 -1.33 -2.64 2.52
CA PRO A 257 -1.08 -2.90 3.94
C PRO A 257 -2.37 -3.32 4.67
N PRO A 258 -2.31 -3.87 5.89
CA PRO A 258 -3.51 -4.20 6.65
C PRO A 258 -4.17 -2.96 7.30
N LEU A 259 -5.50 -2.99 7.47
CA LEU A 259 -6.34 -1.92 8.05
C LEU A 259 -5.95 -1.51 9.48
N SER A 260 -5.24 -2.38 10.20
CA SER A 260 -4.59 -2.07 11.48
C SER A 260 -3.47 -3.08 11.73
N ALA A 261 -2.88 -3.10 12.91
CA ALA A 261 -1.87 -4.09 13.28
C ALA A 261 -2.46 -5.12 14.24
N HIS A 262 -2.04 -6.39 14.15
CA HIS A 262 -2.26 -7.35 15.22
C HIS A 262 -1.05 -7.39 16.15
N SER A 263 -1.26 -6.96 17.38
CA SER A 263 -0.31 -7.12 18.48
C SER A 263 -0.50 -8.52 19.06
N CYS A 264 0.56 -9.33 18.99
CA CYS A 264 0.59 -10.65 19.59
C CYS A 264 1.65 -10.64 20.69
N THR A 265 1.21 -10.91 21.92
CA THR A 265 2.12 -11.07 23.06
C THR A 265 2.53 -12.53 23.14
N LEU A 266 3.81 -12.82 22.90
CA LEU A 266 4.37 -14.15 23.16
C LEU A 266 4.69 -14.27 24.65
N SER A 267 3.68 -14.57 25.47
CA SER A 267 3.87 -14.81 26.90
C SER A 267 4.10 -16.29 27.19
N HIS A 268 5.13 -16.56 27.98
CA HIS A 268 5.43 -17.88 28.51
C HIS A 268 4.38 -18.27 29.58
N SER A 269 3.35 -19.04 29.25
CA SER A 269 2.57 -19.75 30.27
C SER A 269 3.30 -21.04 30.63
N VAL A 270 4.17 -20.96 31.63
CA VAL A 270 4.57 -22.18 32.36
C VAL A 270 3.33 -22.63 33.12
N LEU A 271 2.57 -23.56 32.55
CA LEU A 271 1.78 -24.46 33.38
C LEU A 271 2.79 -25.40 34.04
N GLY A 272 3.29 -24.97 35.19
CA GLY A 272 3.94 -25.83 36.18
C GLY A 272 2.89 -26.46 37.07
#